data_AF-A0A934N9I2-F1
#
_entry.id   AF-A0A934N9I2-F1
#
_cell.length_a   1.000
_cell.length_b   1.000
_cell.length_c   1.000
_cell.angle_alpha   90.00
_cell.angle_beta   90.00
_cell.angle_gamma   90.00
#
_symmetry.space_group_name_H-M   'P 1'
#
loop_
_entity.id
_entity.type
_entity.pdbx_description
1 polymer ?
#
loop_
_entity_poly.entity_id
_entity_poly.type
_entity_poly.pdbx_seq_one_letter_code
_entity_poly.pdbx_strand_id
1 'polypeptide(L)'
;MILTAALLVFDLGARRRIPVAVRLLGGYLAARSLDRLALLGLTITATIHLALVPGHAGENPTLAALFALDGVALLAVILWALGLPIRGWQSAGLVVLAVGVVAYVVYLAAVLESPDAVGIATKLLELATMALLLIGWSSQTRRQTETPEKRRAAAPLLDINGGLNR
;
A
#
# COMPACT_ATOMS: atom_id res chain seq x y z
N MET A 1 18.48 -7.10 -0.03
CA MET A 1 19.20 -6.23 0.92
C MET A 1 18.49 -4.90 1.20
N ILE A 2 17.92 -4.22 0.19
CA ILE A 2 17.28 -2.90 0.37
C ILE A 2 16.09 -2.94 1.35
N LEU A 3 15.18 -3.91 1.20
CA LEU A 3 14.03 -4.05 2.08
C LEU A 3 14.44 -4.28 3.55
N THR A 4 15.46 -5.13 3.76
CA THR A 4 16.01 -5.43 5.08
C THR A 4 16.67 -4.22 5.72
N ALA A 5 17.40 -3.43 4.94
CA ALA A 5 18.02 -2.18 5.39
C ALA A 5 16.95 -1.12 5.74
N ALA A 6 15.91 -0.98 4.93
CA ALA A 6 14.80 -0.07 5.22
C ALA A 6 14.06 -0.45 6.51
N LEU A 7 13.78 -1.75 6.71
CA LEU A 7 13.18 -2.26 7.95
C LEU A 7 14.09 -2.05 9.16
N LEU A 8 15.40 -2.22 9.00
CA LEU A 8 16.40 -1.96 10.05
C LEU A 8 16.46 -0.48 10.43
N VAL A 9 16.43 0.43 9.45
CA VAL A 9 16.42 1.87 9.70
C VAL A 9 15.14 2.28 10.45
N PHE A 10 14.00 1.68 10.10
CA PHE A 10 12.74 1.90 10.82
C PHE A 10 12.76 1.35 12.24
N ASP A 11 13.22 0.12 12.45
CA ASP A 11 13.33 -0.49 13.79
C ASP A 11 14.30 0.29 14.67
N LEU A 12 15.46 0.68 14.13
CA LEU A 12 16.46 1.47 14.84
C LEU A 12 15.93 2.88 15.18
N GLY A 13 15.23 3.52 14.25
CA GLY A 13 14.58 4.82 14.48
C GLY A 13 13.48 4.75 15.54
N ALA A 14 12.68 3.67 15.55
CA ALA A 14 11.65 3.44 16.56
C ALA A 14 12.26 3.22 17.96
N ARG A 15 13.33 2.41 18.05
CA ARG A 15 14.09 2.20 19.30
C ARG A 15 14.70 3.49 19.84
N ARG A 16 15.10 4.41 18.96
CA ARG A 16 15.64 5.73 19.28
C ARG A 16 14.55 6.77 19.61
N ARG A 17 13.26 6.38 19.63
CA ARG A 17 12.10 7.27 19.84
C ARG A 17 12.04 8.43 18.85
N ILE A 18 12.48 8.24 17.61
CA ILE A 18 12.30 9.25 16.56
C ILE A 18 10.79 9.42 16.32
N PRO A 19 10.23 10.64 16.44
CA PRO A 19 8.77 10.84 16.40
C PRO A 19 8.10 10.29 15.15
N VAL A 20 8.77 10.41 14.00
CA VAL A 20 8.30 9.89 12.71
C VAL A 20 8.23 8.36 12.71
N ALA A 21 9.26 7.68 13.22
CA ALA A 21 9.29 6.22 13.27
C ALA A 21 8.21 5.66 14.22
N VAL A 22 8.03 6.30 15.38
CA VAL A 22 6.96 5.94 16.34
C VAL A 22 5.58 6.12 15.72
N ARG A 23 5.34 7.25 15.02
CA ARG A 23 4.07 7.53 14.35
C ARG A 23 3.75 6.50 13.28
N LEU A 24 4.73 6.18 12.42
CA LEU A 24 4.55 5.24 11.32
C LEU A 24 4.37 3.80 11.84
N LEU A 25 5.11 3.39 12.87
CA LEU A 25 4.92 2.09 13.53
C LEU A 25 3.53 2.02 14.20
N GLY A 26 3.11 3.09 14.89
CA GLY A 26 1.78 3.20 15.46
C GLY A 26 0.67 3.07 14.40
N GLY A 27 0.83 3.75 13.27
CA GLY A 27 -0.07 3.63 12.12
C GLY A 27 -0.14 2.20 11.57
N TYR A 28 1.00 1.53 11.42
CA TYR A 28 1.05 0.15 10.94
C TYR A 28 0.38 -0.83 11.92
N LEU A 29 0.63 -0.67 13.22
CA LEU A 29 0.01 -1.48 14.26
C LEU A 29 -1.49 -1.21 14.41
N ALA A 30 -1.96 0.01 14.12
CA ALA A 30 -3.38 0.34 14.10
C ALA A 30 -4.12 -0.16 12.83
N ALA A 31 -3.37 -0.44 11.75
CA ALA A 31 -3.95 -0.88 10.48
C ALA A 31 -4.57 -2.28 10.57
N ARG A 32 -5.64 -2.52 9.79
CA ARG A 32 -6.28 -3.83 9.65
C ARG A 32 -5.35 -4.82 8.95
N SER A 33 -5.54 -6.12 9.15
CA SER A 33 -4.71 -7.16 8.51
C SER A 33 -4.65 -7.04 6.99
N LEU A 34 -5.78 -6.72 6.33
CA LEU A 34 -5.83 -6.51 4.88
C LEU A 34 -5.06 -5.25 4.45
N ASP A 35 -5.17 -4.15 5.21
CA ASP A 35 -4.44 -2.93 4.91
C ASP A 35 -2.93 -3.15 5.08
N ARG A 36 -2.50 -3.95 6.07
CA ARG A 36 -1.08 -4.34 6.23
C ARG A 36 -0.57 -5.17 5.05
N LEU A 37 -1.36 -6.12 4.55
CA LEU A 37 -1.02 -6.88 3.35
C LEU A 37 -0.92 -5.97 2.11
N ALA A 38 -1.85 -5.03 1.95
CA ALA A 38 -1.80 -4.06 0.85
C ALA A 38 -0.55 -3.16 0.97
N LEU A 39 -0.23 -2.67 2.17
CA LEU A 39 0.97 -1.87 2.43
C LEU A 39 2.26 -2.65 2.18
N LEU A 40 2.28 -3.95 2.51
CA LEU A 40 3.40 -4.82 2.17
C LEU A 40 3.55 -4.94 0.64
N GLY A 41 2.46 -5.17 -0.08
CA GLY A 41 2.45 -5.20 -1.55
C GLY A 41 2.99 -3.90 -2.15
N LEU A 42 2.46 -2.74 -1.72
CA LEU A 42 2.95 -1.42 -2.13
C LEU A 42 4.45 -1.25 -1.84
N THR A 43 4.93 -1.71 -0.68
CA THR A 43 6.34 -1.61 -0.29
C THR A 43 7.25 -2.44 -1.20
N ILE A 44 6.84 -3.68 -1.49
CA ILE A 44 7.60 -4.56 -2.39
C ILE A 44 7.62 -3.95 -3.80
N THR A 45 6.46 -3.52 -4.33
CA THR A 45 6.37 -2.86 -5.63
C THR A 45 7.25 -1.62 -5.71
N ALA A 46 7.17 -0.71 -4.73
CA ALA A 46 8.00 0.49 -4.68
C ALA A 46 9.50 0.14 -4.68
N THR A 47 9.88 -0.89 -3.91
CA THR A 47 11.27 -1.36 -3.85
C THR A 47 11.74 -1.88 -5.20
N ILE A 48 10.92 -2.65 -5.91
CA ILE A 48 11.25 -3.16 -7.24
C ILE A 48 11.45 -2.00 -8.22
N HIS A 49 10.52 -1.04 -8.29
CA HIS A 49 10.62 0.10 -9.20
C HIS A 49 11.90 0.90 -8.97
N LEU A 50 12.19 1.25 -7.71
CA LEU A 50 13.43 1.97 -7.38
C LEU A 50 14.69 1.14 -7.68
N ALA A 51 14.64 -0.18 -7.52
CA ALA A 51 15.78 -1.05 -7.80
C ALA A 51 16.06 -1.20 -9.31
N LEU A 52 15.06 -1.00 -10.17
CA LEU A 52 15.22 -1.04 -11.63
C LEU A 52 15.83 0.24 -12.23
N VAL A 53 15.79 1.36 -11.51
CA VAL A 53 16.29 2.66 -12.00
C VAL A 53 17.74 2.61 -12.48
N PRO A 54 18.71 2.07 -11.70
CA PRO A 54 20.12 2.09 -12.11
C PRO A 54 20.38 1.28 -13.38
N GLY A 55 19.62 0.19 -13.58
CA GLY A 55 19.75 -0.67 -14.77
C GLY A 55 19.31 0.01 -16.06
N HIS A 56 18.39 0.99 -15.97
CA HIS A 56 17.85 1.68 -17.14
C HIS A 56 18.43 3.09 -17.34
N ALA A 57 19.11 3.65 -16.34
CA ALA A 57 19.57 5.04 -16.38
C ALA A 57 20.55 5.35 -17.53
N GLY A 58 21.34 4.35 -17.97
CA GLY A 58 22.30 4.51 -19.07
C GLY A 58 21.72 4.28 -20.47
N GLU A 59 20.78 3.34 -20.60
CA GLU A 59 20.26 2.88 -21.90
C GLU A 59 18.91 3.51 -22.27
N ASN A 60 18.03 3.72 -21.28
CA ASN A 60 16.71 4.28 -21.46
C ASN A 60 16.35 5.23 -20.30
N PRO A 61 16.82 6.49 -20.34
CA PRO A 61 16.66 7.44 -19.24
C PRO A 61 15.20 7.81 -18.97
N THR A 62 14.34 7.78 -20.01
CA THR A 62 12.91 8.01 -19.85
C THR A 62 12.27 6.90 -19.02
N LEU A 63 12.57 5.64 -19.33
CA LEU A 63 12.06 4.50 -18.57
C LEU A 63 12.60 4.49 -17.13
N ALA A 64 13.87 4.84 -16.95
CA ALA A 64 14.46 5.01 -15.62
C ALA A 64 13.73 6.08 -14.79
N ALA A 65 13.36 7.20 -15.41
CA ALA A 65 12.60 8.26 -14.75
C ALA A 65 11.17 7.82 -14.39
N LEU A 66 10.51 7.03 -15.24
CA LEU A 66 9.19 6.47 -14.94
C LEU A 66 9.25 5.51 -13.74
N PHE A 67 10.23 4.60 -13.71
CA PHE A 67 10.44 3.73 -12.55
C PHE A 67 10.73 4.51 -11.27
N ALA A 68 11.54 5.57 -11.34
CA ALA A 68 11.82 6.43 -10.19
C ALA A 68 10.54 7.14 -9.70
N LEU A 69 9.75 7.69 -10.62
CA LEU A 69 8.50 8.39 -10.31
C LEU A 69 7.48 7.45 -9.66
N ASP A 70 7.28 6.25 -10.21
CA ASP A 70 6.36 5.25 -9.64
C ASP A 70 6.83 4.80 -8.26
N GLY A 71 8.12 4.48 -8.11
CA GLY A 71 8.69 4.08 -6.82
C GLY A 71 8.50 5.14 -5.73
N VAL A 72 8.72 6.42 -6.07
CA VAL A 72 8.52 7.55 -5.15
C VAL A 72 7.03 7.79 -4.87
N ALA A 73 6.16 7.70 -5.87
CA ALA A 73 4.72 7.86 -5.70
C ALA A 73 4.13 6.79 -4.76
N LEU A 74 4.53 5.53 -4.94
CA LEU A 74 4.13 4.44 -4.06
C LEU A 74 4.64 4.65 -2.63
N LEU A 75 5.89 5.11 -2.47
CA LEU A 75 6.44 5.45 -1.15
C LEU A 75 5.64 6.58 -0.48
N ALA A 76 5.27 7.61 -1.23
CA ALA A 76 4.42 8.70 -0.73
C ALA A 76 3.05 8.19 -0.27
N VAL A 77 2.43 7.25 -1.00
CA VAL A 77 1.16 6.61 -0.59
C VAL A 77 1.34 5.81 0.71
N ILE A 78 2.44 5.06 0.87
CA ILE A 78 2.73 4.31 2.10
C ILE A 78 2.88 5.26 3.29
N LEU A 79 3.65 6.35 3.12
CA LEU A 79 3.86 7.35 4.16
C LEU A 79 2.57 8.10 4.50
N TRP A 80 1.71 8.37 3.51
CA TRP A 80 0.37 8.89 3.75
C TRP A 80 -0.42 7.91 4.61
N ALA A 81 -0.57 6.66 4.17
CA ALA A 81 -1.39 5.65 4.84
C ALA A 81 -1.02 5.44 6.31
N LEU A 82 0.28 5.48 6.62
CA LEU A 82 0.81 5.25 7.97
C LEU A 82 0.93 6.53 8.79
N GLY A 83 1.13 7.66 8.13
CA GLY A 83 1.47 8.91 8.79
C GLY A 83 0.28 9.82 8.97
N LEU A 84 -0.53 10.06 7.93
CA LEU A 84 -1.53 11.11 7.93
C LEU A 84 -2.91 10.57 8.33
N PRO A 85 -3.68 11.28 9.18
CA PRO A 85 -5.05 10.90 9.53
C PRO A 85 -6.06 11.17 8.40
N ILE A 86 -5.58 11.38 7.17
CA ILE A 86 -6.37 11.79 6.02
C ILE A 86 -6.77 10.53 5.23
N ARG A 87 -8.06 10.42 4.88
CA ARG A 87 -8.60 9.32 4.07
C ARG A 87 -8.18 9.45 2.60
N GLY A 88 -8.29 8.37 1.82
CA GLY A 88 -8.07 8.39 0.37
C GLY A 88 -6.73 7.80 -0.10
N TRP A 89 -5.87 7.36 0.81
CA TRP A 89 -4.61 6.69 0.44
C TRP A 89 -4.86 5.40 -0.38
N GLN A 90 -5.96 4.69 -0.14
CA GLN A 90 -6.31 3.47 -0.90
C GLN A 90 -6.64 3.79 -2.36
N SER A 91 -7.44 4.84 -2.61
CA SER A 91 -7.74 5.30 -3.97
C SER A 91 -6.50 5.85 -4.66
N ALA A 92 -5.65 6.60 -3.94
CA ALA A 92 -4.38 7.07 -4.49
C ALA A 92 -3.47 5.90 -4.90
N GLY A 93 -3.31 4.90 -4.02
CA GLY A 93 -2.55 3.69 -4.32
C GLY A 93 -3.13 2.92 -5.52
N LEU A 94 -4.45 2.83 -5.64
CA LEU A 94 -5.11 2.23 -6.80
C LEU A 94 -4.79 2.96 -8.10
N VAL A 95 -4.84 4.29 -8.09
CA VAL A 95 -4.50 5.09 -9.28
C VAL A 95 -3.04 4.88 -9.66
N VAL A 96 -2.11 4.97 -8.71
CA VAL A 96 -0.68 4.79 -8.98
C VAL A 96 -0.40 3.40 -9.57
N LEU A 97 -0.92 2.34 -8.94
CA LEU A 97 -0.75 0.98 -9.47
C LEU A 97 -1.40 0.80 -10.85
N ALA A 98 -2.60 1.33 -11.07
CA ALA A 98 -3.27 1.24 -12.36
C ALA A 98 -2.49 1.95 -13.47
N VAL A 99 -1.95 3.14 -13.18
CA VAL A 99 -1.08 3.88 -14.11
C VAL A 99 0.16 3.06 -14.45
N GLY A 100 0.83 2.45 -13.46
CA GLY A 100 1.99 1.60 -13.69
C GLY A 100 1.69 0.34 -14.51
N VAL A 101 0.52 -0.29 -14.31
CA VAL A 101 0.07 -1.43 -15.12
C VAL A 101 -0.20 -1.00 -16.57
N VAL A 102 -0.93 0.09 -16.76
CA VAL A 102 -1.24 0.63 -18.10
C VAL A 102 0.04 1.03 -18.82
N ALA A 103 0.97 1.71 -18.14
CA ALA A 103 2.25 2.10 -18.71
C ALA A 103 3.04 0.89 -19.23
N TYR A 104 3.11 -0.20 -18.45
CA TYR A 104 3.76 -1.44 -18.89
C TYR A 104 3.11 -2.03 -20.14
N VAL A 105 1.78 -2.13 -20.17
CA VAL A 105 1.05 -2.63 -21.36
C VAL A 105 1.32 -1.77 -22.59
N VAL A 106 1.34 -0.44 -22.44
CA VAL A 106 1.65 0.50 -23.52
C VAL A 106 3.08 0.32 -24.03
N TYR A 107 4.06 0.16 -23.13
CA TYR A 107 5.46 -0.07 -23.51
C TYR A 107 5.65 -1.38 -24.28
N LEU A 108 5.01 -2.46 -23.84
CA LEU A 108 5.02 -3.73 -24.56
C LEU A 108 4.35 -3.60 -25.94
N ALA A 109 3.20 -2.94 -26.02
CA ALA A 109 2.47 -2.75 -27.28
C ALA A 109 3.24 -1.86 -28.27
N ALA A 110 4.01 -0.90 -27.76
CA ALA A 110 4.87 -0.03 -28.57
C ALA A 110 6.22 -0.67 -28.93
N VAL A 111 6.49 -1.91 -28.51
CA VAL A 111 7.76 -2.63 -28.74
C VAL A 111 8.96 -1.85 -28.18
N LEU A 112 8.73 -1.07 -27.13
CA LEU A 112 9.77 -0.30 -26.44
C LEU A 112 10.48 -1.15 -25.37
N GLU A 113 9.88 -2.28 -24.99
CA GLU A 113 10.39 -3.22 -24.01
C GLU A 113 9.93 -4.65 -24.38
N SER A 114 10.78 -5.65 -24.12
CA SER A 114 10.41 -7.06 -24.25
C SER A 114 9.85 -7.58 -22.92
N PRO A 115 8.79 -8.40 -22.92
CA PRO A 115 8.26 -8.94 -21.68
C PRO A 115 9.29 -9.86 -21.01
N ASP A 116 9.63 -9.53 -19.77
CA ASP A 116 10.56 -10.29 -18.94
C ASP A 116 9.86 -10.84 -17.68
N ALA A 117 10.53 -11.77 -17.00
CA ALA A 117 9.96 -12.44 -15.83
C ALA A 117 9.76 -11.49 -14.64
N VAL A 118 10.64 -10.50 -14.46
CA VAL A 118 10.54 -9.50 -13.38
C VAL A 118 9.40 -8.54 -13.68
N GLY A 119 9.28 -8.05 -14.91
CA GLY A 119 8.15 -7.23 -15.35
C GLY A 119 6.81 -7.91 -15.09
N ILE A 120 6.63 -9.14 -15.59
CA ILE A 120 5.39 -9.91 -15.41
C ILE A 120 5.09 -10.15 -13.92
N ALA A 121 6.06 -10.63 -13.15
CA ALA A 121 5.87 -10.90 -11.73
C ALA A 121 5.48 -9.64 -10.94
N THR A 122 6.08 -8.50 -11.28
CA THR A 122 5.76 -7.21 -10.65
C THR A 122 4.33 -6.79 -10.96
N LYS A 123 3.87 -6.92 -12.21
CA LYS A 123 2.49 -6.57 -12.57
C LYS A 123 1.46 -7.49 -11.91
N LEU A 124 1.76 -8.77 -11.74
CA LEU A 124 0.89 -9.68 -10.98
C LEU A 124 0.78 -9.28 -9.50
N LEU A 125 1.91 -8.90 -8.88
CA LEU A 125 1.92 -8.38 -7.52
C LEU A 125 1.13 -7.06 -7.39
N GLU A 126 1.28 -6.15 -8.36
CA GLU A 126 0.52 -4.89 -8.41
C GLU A 126 -0.98 -5.17 -8.48
N LEU A 127 -1.42 -6.07 -9.36
CA LEU A 127 -2.83 -6.45 -9.50
C LEU A 127 -3.39 -7.09 -8.22
N ALA A 128 -2.62 -7.97 -7.58
CA ALA A 128 -3.00 -8.55 -6.28
C ALA A 128 -3.12 -7.46 -5.20
N THR A 129 -2.19 -6.51 -5.19
CA THR A 129 -2.21 -5.37 -4.27
C THR A 129 -3.42 -4.46 -4.53
N MET A 130 -3.75 -4.19 -5.80
CA MET A 130 -4.96 -3.45 -6.19
C MET A 130 -6.22 -4.14 -5.68
N ALA A 131 -6.33 -5.47 -5.81
CA ALA A 131 -7.46 -6.21 -5.28
C ALA A 131 -7.61 -6.03 -3.76
N LEU A 132 -6.51 -6.07 -3.01
CA LEU A 132 -6.52 -5.81 -1.56
C LEU A 132 -6.98 -4.38 -1.25
N LEU A 133 -6.50 -3.38 -1.99
CA LEU A 133 -6.90 -1.98 -1.83
C LEU A 133 -8.40 -1.77 -2.12
N LEU A 134 -8.95 -2.43 -3.14
CA LEU A 134 -10.39 -2.37 -3.47
C LEU A 134 -11.26 -2.98 -2.35
N ILE A 135 -10.83 -4.11 -1.80
CA ILE A 135 -11.53 -4.76 -0.67
C ILE A 135 -11.47 -3.85 0.58
N GLY A 136 -10.31 -3.26 0.85
CA GLY A 136 -10.13 -2.30 1.94
C GLY A 136 -11.00 -1.05 1.78
N TRP A 137 -11.03 -0.50 0.58
CA TRP A 137 -11.77 0.72 0.24
C TRP A 137 -13.29 0.52 0.35
N SER A 138 -13.84 -0.54 -0.25
CA SER A 138 -15.27 -0.86 -0.17
C SER A 138 -15.75 -1.06 1.26
N SER A 139 -14.94 -1.73 2.10
CA SER A 139 -15.21 -1.91 3.52
C SER A 139 -15.28 -0.57 4.28
N GLN A 140 -14.41 0.37 3.93
CA GLN A 140 -14.36 1.68 4.57
C GLN A 140 -15.58 2.53 4.18
N THR A 141 -15.97 2.53 2.92
CA THR A 141 -17.14 3.27 2.41
C THR A 141 -18.44 2.73 3.01
N ARG A 142 -18.61 1.40 3.10
CA ARG A 142 -19.80 0.78 3.71
C ARG A 142 -20.00 1.17 5.17
N ARG A 143 -18.92 1.18 5.97
CA ARG A 143 -18.98 1.64 7.37
C ARG A 143 -19.43 3.10 7.47
N GLN A 144 -19.15 3.93 6.48
CA GLN A 144 -19.52 5.35 6.53
C GLN A 144 -21.00 5.60 6.21
N THR A 145 -21.62 4.75 5.41
CA THR A 145 -23.03 4.89 5.01
C THR A 145 -24.00 4.22 5.99
N GLU A 146 -23.54 3.32 6.85
CA GLU A 146 -24.35 2.73 7.92
C GLU A 146 -24.59 3.75 9.05
N THR A 147 -25.86 4.10 9.26
CA THR A 147 -26.29 4.96 10.38
C THR A 147 -25.95 4.32 11.73
N PRO A 148 -25.71 5.13 12.79
CA PRO A 148 -25.40 4.62 14.13
C PRO A 148 -26.45 3.62 14.66
N GLU A 149 -27.70 3.83 14.28
CA GLU A 149 -28.85 2.97 14.62
C GLU A 149 -28.74 1.58 13.96
N LYS A 150 -28.40 1.51 12.67
CA LYS A 150 -28.14 0.23 11.98
C LYS A 150 -26.93 -0.50 12.56
N ARG A 151 -25.90 0.22 13.01
CA ARG A 151 -24.74 -0.37 13.68
C ARG A 151 -25.09 -0.97 15.05
N ARG A 152 -25.99 -0.34 15.80
CA ARG A 152 -26.49 -0.87 17.08
C ARG A 152 -27.40 -2.08 16.86
N ALA A 153 -28.22 -2.09 15.81
CA ALA A 153 -29.08 -3.22 15.47
C ALA A 153 -28.31 -4.44 14.91
N ALA A 154 -27.17 -4.21 14.25
CA ALA A 154 -26.29 -5.27 13.73
C ALA A 154 -25.22 -5.73 14.75
N ALA A 155 -25.04 -5.01 15.86
CA ALA A 155 -24.23 -5.49 16.96
C ALA A 155 -24.99 -6.68 17.60
N PRO A 156 -24.39 -7.87 17.68
CA PRO A 156 -25.03 -8.98 18.36
C PRO A 156 -25.36 -8.51 19.78
N LEU A 157 -26.62 -8.71 20.20
CA LEU A 157 -27.11 -8.53 21.57
C LEU A 157 -26.33 -9.49 22.49
N LEU A 158 -25.06 -9.18 22.76
CA LEU A 158 -24.23 -9.80 23.78
C LEU A 158 -24.37 -9.04 25.10
N ASP A 159 -25.58 -8.53 25.37
CA ASP A 159 -25.95 -8.03 26.68
C ASP A 159 -27.42 -8.37 26.96
N ILE A 160 -27.69 -9.66 27.11
CA ILE A 160 -28.89 -10.16 27.77
C ILE A 160 -28.48 -11.41 28.56
N ASN A 161 -27.81 -11.26 29.71
CA ASN A 161 -27.80 -12.20 30.86
C ASN A 161 -26.65 -12.00 31.89
N GLY A 162 -26.06 -10.81 32.01
CA GLY A 162 -25.04 -10.54 33.04
C GLY A 162 -25.55 -10.03 34.40
N GLY A 163 -26.85 -9.68 34.51
CA GLY A 163 -27.35 -8.82 35.61
C GLY A 163 -28.49 -9.40 36.45
N LEU A 164 -28.57 -10.72 36.61
CA LEU A 164 -29.49 -11.34 37.57
C LEU A 164 -28.73 -12.42 38.38
N ASN A 165 -27.91 -11.99 39.33
CA ASN A 165 -27.84 -12.60 40.67
C ASN A 165 -26.74 -11.96 41.53
N ARG A 166 -27.21 -11.34 42.62
CA ARG A 166 -26.57 -11.12 43.93
C ARG A 166 -25.55 -9.99 44.06
#